data_AF-A0A238VWP0-F1
#
_entry.id   AF-A0A238VWP0-F1
#
_cell.length_a   1.000
_cell.length_b   1.000
_cell.length_c   1.000
_cell.angle_alpha   90.00
_cell.angle_beta   90.00
_cell.angle_gamma   90.00
#
_symmetry.space_group_name_H-M   'P 1'
#
loop_
_entity.id
_entity.type
_entity.pdbx_description
1 polymer ?
#
loop_
_entity_poly.entity_id
_entity_poly.type
_entity_poly.pdbx_seq_one_letter_code
_entity_poly.pdbx_strand_id
1 'polypeptide(L)'
;MAYKIRVILDVDQDVFRDIIVNETINLEELHFTIAKSFGFKGQEMASFYLSDHNWEQGEEIPLFDMSEDENSFSMATCTTSMVLKKVGDKLIYVYDFFSMWTFFVELTDIIEHTDDDLPVIALSFGTPPDEAPEKEFIGESTNKDDYDVFDDENNFDNIDDIDLDNY
;
A
#
# COMPACT_ATOMS: atom_id res chain seq x y z
N MET A 1 -6.91 -17.67 -15.85
CA MET A 1 -8.17 -17.27 -15.18
C MET A 1 -8.17 -15.76 -15.04
N ALA A 2 -9.33 -15.17 -14.80
CA ALA A 2 -9.47 -13.74 -14.55
C ALA A 2 -9.97 -13.50 -13.12
N TYR A 3 -9.45 -12.46 -12.48
CA TYR A 3 -9.78 -12.08 -11.12
C TYR A 3 -10.65 -10.85 -11.15
N LYS A 4 -11.79 -10.91 -10.46
CA LYS A 4 -12.62 -9.74 -10.20
C LYS A 4 -12.24 -9.17 -8.84
N ILE A 5 -11.58 -8.02 -8.87
CA ILE A 5 -11.06 -7.33 -7.70
C ILE A 5 -11.93 -6.10 -7.44
N ARG A 6 -12.39 -5.96 -6.20
CA ARG A 6 -13.00 -4.71 -5.73
C ARG A 6 -11.93 -3.85 -5.08
N VAL A 7 -11.89 -2.59 -5.48
CA VAL A 7 -10.97 -1.58 -4.94
C VAL A 7 -11.80 -0.45 -4.38
N ILE A 8 -11.68 -0.20 -3.08
CA ILE A 8 -12.45 0.81 -2.34
C ILE A 8 -11.46 1.87 -1.87
N LEU A 9 -11.72 3.13 -2.17
CA LEU A 9 -10.92 4.24 -1.68
C LEU A 9 -11.36 4.61 -0.25
N ASP A 10 -10.40 4.77 0.65
CA ASP A 10 -10.61 5.12 2.06
C ASP A 10 -10.87 6.63 2.21
N VAL A 11 -12.10 7.03 1.92
CA VAL A 11 -12.61 8.40 2.05
C VAL A 11 -14.04 8.37 2.59
N ASP A 12 -14.53 9.49 3.12
CA ASP A 12 -15.88 9.60 3.72
C ASP A 12 -17.02 9.24 2.76
N GLN A 13 -16.79 9.37 1.45
CA GLN A 13 -17.76 9.05 0.41
C GLN A 13 -17.52 7.65 -0.13
N ASP A 14 -18.59 6.96 -0.50
CA ASP A 14 -18.48 5.66 -1.17
C ASP A 14 -17.84 5.81 -2.57
N VAL A 15 -16.56 5.49 -2.69
CA VAL A 15 -15.83 5.51 -3.97
C VAL A 15 -15.13 4.18 -4.19
N PHE A 16 -15.56 3.43 -5.21
CA PHE A 16 -14.99 2.11 -5.49
C PHE A 16 -15.04 1.72 -6.97
N ARG A 17 -14.22 0.73 -7.34
CA ARG A 17 -14.15 0.14 -8.68
C ARG A 17 -14.20 -1.38 -8.57
N ASP A 18 -14.92 -2.03 -9.47
CA ASP A 18 -14.72 -3.46 -9.74
C ASP A 18 -13.86 -3.57 -11.00
N ILE A 19 -12.69 -4.18 -10.88
CA ILE A 19 -11.71 -4.33 -11.94
C ILE A 19 -11.52 -5.82 -12.21
N ILE A 20 -11.59 -6.21 -13.47
CA ILE A 20 -11.29 -7.57 -13.91
C ILE A 20 -9.91 -7.57 -14.54
N VAL A 21 -9.01 -8.38 -14.00
CA VAL A 21 -7.62 -8.51 -14.44
C VAL A 21 -7.23 -9.96 -14.65
N ASN A 22 -6.20 -10.22 -15.45
CA ASN A 22 -5.67 -11.58 -15.57
C ASN A 22 -4.93 -11.95 -14.26
N GLU A 23 -5.10 -13.18 -13.77
CA GLU A 23 -4.41 -13.63 -12.56
C GLU A 23 -2.87 -13.53 -12.66
N THR A 24 -2.33 -13.56 -13.88
CA THR A 24 -0.88 -13.55 -14.14
C THR A 24 -0.28 -12.15 -14.23
N ILE A 25 -1.06 -11.07 -14.19
CA ILE A 25 -0.49 -9.71 -14.20
C ILE A 25 0.32 -9.51 -12.91
N ASN A 26 1.41 -8.74 -13.02
CA ASN A 26 2.15 -8.32 -11.85
C ASN A 26 1.42 -7.19 -11.10
N LEU A 27 1.83 -6.96 -9.86
CA LEU A 27 1.23 -5.91 -9.03
C LEU A 27 1.57 -4.50 -9.54
N GLU A 28 2.61 -4.34 -10.34
CA GLU A 28 2.95 -3.06 -10.97
C GLU A 28 1.90 -2.68 -12.03
N GLU A 29 1.51 -3.63 -12.88
CA GLU A 29 0.40 -3.48 -13.82
C GLU A 29 -0.93 -3.23 -13.09
N LEU A 30 -1.14 -3.90 -11.95
CA LEU A 30 -2.32 -3.66 -11.10
C LEU A 30 -2.31 -2.24 -10.51
N HIS A 31 -1.17 -1.76 -9.99
CA HIS A 31 -0.96 -0.39 -9.52
C HIS A 31 -1.37 0.63 -10.60
N PHE A 32 -0.85 0.49 -11.82
CA PHE A 32 -1.22 1.39 -12.92
C PHE A 32 -2.71 1.32 -13.27
N THR A 33 -3.29 0.11 -13.25
CA THR A 33 -4.70 -0.11 -13.54
C THR A 33 -5.60 0.56 -12.49
N ILE A 34 -5.27 0.40 -11.21
CA ILE A 34 -5.97 1.05 -10.10
C ILE A 34 -5.85 2.56 -10.24
N ALA A 35 -4.62 3.11 -10.26
CA ALA A 35 -4.39 4.55 -10.33
C ALA A 35 -5.21 5.20 -11.47
N LYS A 36 -5.13 4.63 -12.69
CA LYS A 36 -5.86 5.12 -13.85
C LYS A 36 -7.38 5.04 -13.69
N SER A 37 -7.90 3.99 -13.05
CA SER A 37 -9.35 3.80 -12.84
C SER A 37 -9.97 4.84 -11.89
N PHE A 38 -9.15 5.45 -11.03
CA PHE A 38 -9.52 6.55 -10.14
C PHE A 38 -9.08 7.93 -10.69
N GLY A 39 -8.51 7.99 -11.89
CA GLY A 39 -8.12 9.26 -12.54
C GLY A 39 -6.73 9.79 -12.15
N PHE A 40 -5.95 9.03 -11.40
CA PHE A 40 -4.55 9.32 -11.11
C PHE A 40 -3.65 8.99 -12.31
N LYS A 41 -2.45 9.57 -12.34
CA LYS A 41 -1.47 9.37 -13.41
C LYS A 41 -0.64 8.09 -13.26
N GLY A 42 -0.62 7.47 -12.08
CA GLY A 42 0.16 6.27 -11.78
C GLY A 42 1.67 6.51 -11.63
N GLN A 43 2.12 7.76 -11.53
CA GLN A 43 3.54 8.13 -11.49
C GLN A 43 4.14 8.21 -10.08
N GLU A 44 3.28 8.30 -9.06
CA GLU A 44 3.71 8.38 -7.67
C GLU A 44 4.16 7.02 -7.12
N MET A 45 5.00 7.09 -6.08
CA MET A 45 5.42 5.93 -5.30
C MET A 45 4.22 5.27 -4.62
N ALA A 46 4.27 3.94 -4.50
CA ALA A 46 3.21 3.17 -3.88
C ALA A 46 3.72 1.86 -3.29
N SER A 47 2.91 1.26 -2.41
CA SER A 47 3.12 -0.07 -1.86
C SER A 47 1.78 -0.80 -1.74
N PHE A 48 1.80 -2.11 -1.98
CA PHE A 48 0.76 -3.01 -1.51
C PHE A 48 1.20 -3.60 -0.17
N TYR A 49 0.26 -3.93 0.69
CA TYR A 49 0.48 -4.68 1.92
C TYR A 49 -0.45 -5.87 1.92
N LEU A 50 0.08 -7.05 2.28
CA LEU A 50 -0.77 -8.19 2.59
C LEU A 50 -1.69 -7.84 3.76
N SER A 51 -2.92 -8.32 3.74
CA SER A 51 -3.87 -8.03 4.80
C SER A 51 -4.68 -9.24 5.20
N ASP A 52 -5.06 -9.27 6.48
CA ASP A 52 -5.89 -10.31 7.04
C ASP A 52 -7.40 -10.00 6.87
N HIS A 53 -8.27 -10.81 7.48
CA HIS A 53 -9.71 -10.59 7.39
C HIS A 53 -10.18 -9.31 8.11
N ASN A 54 -9.40 -8.76 9.02
CA ASN A 54 -9.70 -7.55 9.79
C ASN A 54 -9.12 -6.27 9.18
N TRP A 55 -8.52 -6.36 7.99
CA TRP A 55 -7.80 -5.24 7.35
C TRP A 55 -6.57 -4.78 8.15
N GLU A 56 -5.92 -5.70 8.88
CA GLU A 56 -4.63 -5.40 9.51
C GLU A 56 -3.52 -5.39 8.45
N GLN A 57 -2.62 -4.42 8.56
CA GLN A 57 -1.50 -4.25 7.63
C GLN A 57 -0.39 -5.27 7.93
N GLY A 58 -0.03 -6.06 6.93
CA GLY A 58 1.02 -7.08 7.00
C GLY A 58 2.25 -6.72 6.19
N GLU A 59 2.85 -7.74 5.55
CA GLU A 59 4.07 -7.63 4.77
C GLU A 59 3.92 -6.67 3.58
N GLU A 60 4.92 -5.82 3.38
CA GLU A 60 4.97 -4.82 2.33
C GLU A 60 5.48 -5.39 0.99
N ILE A 61 4.88 -4.89 -0.09
CA ILE A 61 5.26 -5.14 -1.48
C ILE A 61 5.44 -3.79 -2.17
N PRO A 62 6.66 -3.23 -2.17
CA PRO A 62 6.90 -1.89 -2.68
C PRO A 62 6.91 -1.86 -4.21
N LEU A 63 6.55 -0.70 -4.78
CA LEU A 63 6.62 -0.48 -6.23
C LEU A 63 8.04 -0.66 -6.76
N PHE A 64 9.01 -0.06 -6.06
CA PHE A 64 10.42 -0.24 -6.31
C PHE A 64 11.08 -0.81 -5.07
N ASP A 65 11.77 -1.92 -5.25
CA ASP A 65 12.66 -2.42 -4.22
C ASP A 65 13.96 -1.60 -4.23
N MET A 66 14.41 -1.23 -3.03
CA MET A 66 15.68 -0.51 -2.80
C MET A 66 16.77 -1.44 -2.24
N SER A 67 16.48 -2.73 -2.06
CA SER A 67 17.46 -3.70 -1.58
C SER A 67 18.47 -4.07 -2.68
N GLU A 68 19.67 -4.49 -2.26
CA GLU A 68 20.71 -4.98 -3.18
C GLU A 68 20.55 -6.49 -3.49
N ASP A 69 19.50 -7.14 -2.98
CA ASP A 69 19.29 -8.58 -3.13
C ASP A 69 18.61 -8.92 -4.47
N GLU A 70 19.21 -9.84 -5.22
CA GLU A 70 18.69 -10.28 -6.54
C GLU A 70 17.33 -11.02 -6.47
N ASN A 71 16.88 -11.41 -5.27
CA ASN A 71 15.60 -12.10 -5.04
C ASN A 71 14.53 -11.22 -4.39
N SER A 72 14.60 -9.92 -4.61
CA SER A 72 13.76 -8.99 -3.87
C SER A 72 12.27 -9.03 -4.23
N PHE A 73 11.47 -8.80 -3.20
CA PHE A 73 10.02 -8.84 -3.25
C PHE A 73 9.52 -7.45 -3.64
N SER A 74 8.98 -7.30 -4.86
CA SER A 74 8.48 -6.02 -5.37
C SER A 74 7.24 -6.23 -6.23
N MET A 75 6.56 -5.13 -6.56
CA MET A 75 5.38 -5.19 -7.42
C MET A 75 5.65 -5.79 -8.80
N ALA A 76 6.87 -5.61 -9.34
CA ALA A 76 7.25 -6.14 -10.64
C ALA A 76 7.45 -7.67 -10.62
N THR A 77 7.92 -8.22 -9.49
CA THR A 77 8.21 -9.66 -9.32
C THR A 77 7.01 -10.46 -8.79
N CYS A 78 6.05 -9.79 -8.14
CA CYS A 78 4.86 -10.41 -7.58
C CYS A 78 3.69 -10.39 -8.56
N THR A 79 3.14 -11.57 -8.87
CA THR A 79 1.88 -11.66 -9.63
C THR A 79 0.66 -11.58 -8.72
N THR A 80 -0.47 -11.16 -9.29
CA THR A 80 -1.75 -11.08 -8.57
C THR A 80 -2.11 -12.45 -7.98
N SER A 81 -1.94 -13.54 -8.74
CA SER A 81 -2.16 -14.92 -8.27
C SER A 81 -1.26 -15.36 -7.10
N MET A 82 -0.08 -14.75 -6.93
CA MET A 82 0.82 -15.07 -5.81
C MET A 82 0.29 -14.53 -4.48
N VAL A 83 -0.38 -13.37 -4.51
CA VAL A 83 -0.84 -12.65 -3.31
C VAL A 83 -2.34 -12.80 -3.04
N LEU A 84 -3.15 -12.93 -4.09
CA LEU A 84 -4.59 -13.17 -4.02
C LEU A 84 -4.85 -14.61 -4.52
N LYS A 85 -4.91 -15.57 -3.59
CA LYS A 85 -4.99 -17.00 -3.89
C LYS A 85 -6.42 -17.52 -3.91
N LYS A 86 -7.30 -16.91 -3.12
CA LYS A 86 -8.71 -17.32 -2.99
C LYS A 86 -9.61 -16.11 -2.83
N VAL A 87 -10.88 -16.30 -3.14
CA VAL A 87 -11.93 -15.29 -2.90
C VAL A 87 -11.94 -14.89 -1.42
N GLY A 88 -11.98 -13.59 -1.18
CA GLY A 88 -11.90 -12.96 0.15
C GLY A 88 -10.48 -12.66 0.64
N ASP A 89 -9.44 -12.97 -0.14
CA ASP A 89 -8.09 -12.46 0.12
C ASP A 89 -8.06 -10.94 -0.09
N LYS A 90 -7.27 -10.25 0.75
CA LYS A 90 -7.27 -8.80 0.90
C LYS A 90 -5.88 -8.21 0.81
N LEU A 91 -5.78 -7.01 0.26
CA LEU A 91 -4.58 -6.17 0.26
C LEU A 91 -4.95 -4.74 0.66
N ILE A 92 -4.01 -4.05 1.29
CA ILE A 92 -4.06 -2.60 1.46
C ILE A 92 -3.12 -2.00 0.44
N TYR A 93 -3.60 -1.07 -0.37
CA TYR A 93 -2.81 -0.37 -1.37
C TYR A 93 -2.66 1.10 -0.95
N VAL A 94 -1.43 1.56 -0.82
CA VAL A 94 -1.12 2.95 -0.48
C VAL A 94 -0.45 3.59 -1.68
N TYR A 95 -1.08 4.63 -2.22
CA TYR A 95 -0.60 5.41 -3.36
C TYR A 95 -0.22 6.82 -2.91
N ASP A 96 0.92 7.31 -3.40
CA ASP A 96 1.50 8.61 -3.04
C ASP A 96 1.74 8.74 -1.53
N PHE A 97 2.97 8.51 -1.07
CA PHE A 97 3.31 8.59 0.36
C PHE A 97 3.22 10.00 0.97
N PHE A 98 3.05 11.06 0.18
CA PHE A 98 2.77 12.39 0.72
C PHE A 98 1.29 12.56 1.06
N SER A 99 0.43 12.11 0.15
CA SER A 99 -1.04 12.22 0.29
C SER A 99 -1.66 11.04 1.02
N MET A 100 -0.94 9.91 1.09
CA MET A 100 -1.31 8.67 1.74
C MET A 100 -2.67 8.12 1.28
N TRP A 101 -2.97 8.17 -0.02
CA TRP A 101 -4.22 7.61 -0.56
C TRP A 101 -4.28 6.11 -0.30
N THR A 102 -5.23 5.68 0.52
CA THR A 102 -5.38 4.28 0.90
C THR A 102 -6.55 3.65 0.18
N PHE A 103 -6.33 2.45 -0.33
CA PHE A 103 -7.34 1.64 -0.97
C PHE A 103 -7.39 0.26 -0.34
N PHE A 104 -8.61 -0.20 -0.08
CA PHE A 104 -8.90 -1.57 0.31
C PHE A 104 -9.17 -2.41 -0.93
N VAL A 105 -8.39 -3.46 -1.12
CA VAL A 105 -8.42 -4.33 -2.30
C VAL A 105 -8.86 -5.72 -1.88
N GLU A 106 -9.90 -6.25 -2.50
CA GLU A 106 -10.43 -7.59 -2.19
C GLU A 106 -10.66 -8.40 -3.47
N LEU A 107 -10.21 -9.66 -3.48
CA LEU A 107 -10.57 -10.61 -4.52
C LEU A 107 -12.01 -11.09 -4.31
N THR A 108 -12.94 -10.57 -5.10
CA THR A 108 -14.37 -10.86 -4.96
C THR A 108 -14.85 -12.07 -5.76
N ASP A 109 -14.18 -12.39 -6.86
CA ASP A 109 -14.55 -13.53 -7.71
C ASP A 109 -13.38 -14.03 -8.57
N ILE A 110 -13.42 -15.31 -8.94
CA ILE A 110 -12.47 -15.96 -9.86
C ILE A 110 -13.24 -16.51 -11.05
N ILE A 111 -12.92 -16.00 -12.23
CA ILE A 111 -13.61 -16.31 -13.49
C ILE A 111 -12.72 -17.24 -14.30
N GLU A 112 -13.19 -18.46 -14.59
CA GLU A 112 -12.41 -19.46 -15.32
C GLU A 112 -12.11 -19.06 -16.77
N HIS A 113 -13.09 -18.47 -17.45
CA HIS A 113 -13.01 -18.07 -18.85
C HIS A 113 -13.51 -16.64 -19.04
N THR A 114 -12.69 -15.82 -19.71
CA THR A 114 -13.05 -14.47 -20.15
C THR A 114 -12.87 -14.39 -21.66
N ASP A 115 -13.85 -13.80 -22.33
CA ASP A 115 -13.78 -13.49 -23.77
C ASP A 115 -13.26 -12.06 -24.01
N ASP A 116 -13.11 -11.27 -22.95
CA ASP A 116 -12.70 -9.86 -23.00
C ASP A 116 -11.17 -9.68 -22.94
N ASP A 117 -10.68 -8.64 -23.62
CA ASP A 117 -9.32 -8.14 -23.45
C ASP A 117 -9.18 -7.47 -22.07
N LEU A 118 -8.32 -8.01 -21.20
CA LEU A 118 -8.08 -7.53 -19.85
C LEU A 118 -6.88 -6.55 -19.80
N PRO A 119 -6.85 -5.58 -18.86
CA PRO A 119 -7.82 -5.35 -17.78
C PRO A 119 -9.04 -4.51 -18.20
N VAL A 120 -10.18 -4.75 -17.53
CA VAL A 120 -11.43 -3.99 -17.74
C VAL A 120 -12.02 -3.50 -16.42
N ILE A 121 -12.56 -2.26 -16.42
CA ILE A 121 -13.31 -1.71 -15.28
C ILE A 121 -14.78 -2.13 -15.45
N ALA A 122 -15.20 -3.16 -14.73
CA ALA A 122 -16.55 -3.70 -14.79
C ALA A 122 -17.58 -2.79 -14.11
N LEU A 123 -17.18 -2.06 -13.07
CA LEU A 123 -18.02 -1.11 -12.36
C LEU A 123 -17.21 0.07 -11.86
N SER A 124 -17.80 1.26 -11.94
CA SER A 124 -17.26 2.49 -11.38
C SER A 124 -18.35 3.22 -10.61
N PHE A 125 -18.09 3.48 -9.33
CA PHE A 125 -19.02 4.16 -8.44
C PHE A 125 -18.30 5.27 -7.65
N GLY A 126 -18.92 6.44 -7.56
CA GLY A 126 -18.35 7.60 -6.90
C GLY A 126 -17.18 8.25 -7.65
N THR A 127 -16.87 9.48 -7.25
CA THR A 127 -15.74 10.27 -7.76
C THR A 127 -14.76 10.51 -6.62
N PRO A 128 -13.45 10.25 -6.82
CA PRO A 128 -12.44 10.61 -5.83
C PRO A 128 -12.51 12.10 -5.52
N PRO A 129 -12.28 12.51 -4.25
CA PRO A 129 -12.20 13.92 -3.90
C PRO A 129 -10.98 14.57 -4.55
N ASP A 130 -11.04 15.90 -4.73
CA ASP A 130 -9.93 16.68 -5.31
C ASP A 130 -8.72 16.78 -4.36
N GLU A 131 -8.96 16.65 -3.06
CA GLU A 131 -7.96 16.71 -2.00
C GLU A 131 -7.86 15.37 -1.26
N ALA A 132 -6.64 15.05 -0.83
CA ALA A 132 -6.37 13.84 -0.06
C ALA A 132 -7.02 13.91 1.34
N PRO A 133 -7.49 12.77 1.87
CA PRO A 133 -8.04 12.72 3.22
C PRO A 133 -6.96 13.08 4.26
N GLU A 134 -7.34 13.86 5.28
CA GLU A 134 -6.48 14.09 6.44
C GLU A 134 -6.34 12.79 7.24
N LYS A 135 -5.13 12.24 7.31
CA LYS A 135 -4.84 11.11 8.19
C LYS A 135 -4.55 11.60 9.59
N GLU A 136 -5.51 11.44 10.50
CA GLU A 136 -5.24 11.56 11.93
C GLU A 136 -4.43 10.34 12.40
N PHE A 137 -3.13 10.54 12.58
CA PHE A 137 -2.30 9.58 13.30
C PHE A 137 -2.64 9.63 14.79
N ILE A 138 -3.69 8.92 15.19
CA ILE A 138 -3.94 8.64 16.60
C ILE A 138 -2.98 7.53 16.99
N GLY A 139 -1.76 7.91 17.37
CA GLY A 139 -0.89 6.98 18.08
C GLY A 139 -1.63 6.54 19.35
N GLU A 140 -1.85 5.24 19.53
CA GLU A 140 -2.09 4.73 20.86
C GLU A 140 -0.88 5.17 21.68
N SER A 141 -1.05 6.19 22.52
CA SER A 141 -0.12 6.42 23.62
C SER A 141 -0.21 5.16 24.47
N THR A 142 0.66 4.19 24.18
CA THR A 142 1.00 3.17 25.16
C THR A 142 1.52 3.94 26.35
N ASN A 143 0.64 4.20 27.32
CA ASN A 143 0.97 4.72 28.63
C ASN A 143 1.86 3.69 29.33
N LYS A 144 3.12 3.65 28.93
CA LYS A 144 4.25 2.93 29.52
C LYS A 144 5.58 3.44 28.93
N ASP A 145 5.68 4.74 28.74
CA ASP A 145 6.98 5.41 28.79
C ASP A 145 7.32 5.64 30.26
N ASP A 146 7.92 4.63 30.88
CA ASP A 146 8.75 4.79 32.08
C ASP A 146 10.22 4.93 31.62
N TYR A 147 10.41 5.81 30.63
CA TYR A 147 11.70 6.23 30.11
C TYR A 147 11.76 7.76 30.19
N ASP A 148 12.00 8.26 31.40
CA ASP A 148 12.52 9.60 31.63
C ASP A 148 13.92 9.72 31.01
N VAL A 149 13.98 10.00 29.71
CA VAL A 149 15.22 10.37 28.98
C VAL A 149 15.17 11.85 28.56
N PHE A 150 14.37 12.65 29.26
CA PHE A 150 14.30 14.11 29.07
C PHE A 150 14.33 14.92 30.36
N ASP A 151 14.73 14.33 31.49
CA ASP A 151 15.00 15.06 32.75
C ASP A 151 16.44 14.85 33.26
N ASP A 152 17.41 14.94 32.34
CA ASP A 152 18.80 15.16 32.74
C ASP A 152 19.40 16.35 31.97
N GLU A 153 18.99 17.55 32.37
CA GLU A 153 19.64 18.83 32.04
C GLU A 153 21.09 18.93 32.62
N ASN A 154 21.80 17.82 32.84
CA ASN A 154 23.19 17.83 33.32
C ASN A 154 24.18 16.97 32.51
N ASN A 155 23.84 16.53 31.29
CA ASN A 155 24.78 15.75 30.48
C ASN A 155 25.14 16.38 29.11
N PHE A 156 24.95 17.70 28.96
CA PHE A 156 25.41 18.47 27.80
C PHE A 156 26.73 19.23 28.03
N ASP A 157 27.44 18.95 29.11
CA ASP A 157 28.77 19.50 29.34
C ASP A 157 29.81 18.40 29.11
N ASN A 158 30.25 18.23 27.85
CA ASN A 158 31.61 17.87 27.41
C ASN A 158 31.61 17.31 25.96
N ILE A 159 31.12 18.11 25.01
CA ILE A 159 31.38 17.88 23.58
C ILE A 159 32.80 18.38 23.19
N ASP A 160 33.45 19.17 24.05
CA ASP A 160 34.75 19.78 23.77
C ASP A 160 35.97 18.88 24.09
N ASP A 161 35.78 17.68 24.63
CA ASP A 161 36.86 16.74 24.99
C ASP A 161 37.02 15.55 24.02
N ILE A 162 36.37 15.60 22.84
CA ILE A 162 36.58 14.59 21.79
C ILE A 162 37.86 14.93 21.01
N ASP A 163 38.98 14.38 21.46
CA ASP A 163 40.29 14.51 20.80
C ASP A 163 40.35 13.65 19.52
N LEU A 164 40.11 14.28 18.37
CA LEU A 164 40.03 13.65 17.04
C LEU A 164 41.40 13.32 16.41
N ASP A 165 42.51 13.55 17.13
CA ASP A 165 43.87 13.44 16.57
C ASP A 165 44.49 12.02 16.63
N ASN A 166 43.70 10.96 16.84
CA ASN A 166 44.21 9.57 16.81
C ASN A 166 43.37 8.63 15.92
N TYR A 167 43.23 8.97 14.64
CA TYR A 167 42.92 7.98 13.59
C TYR A 167 43.80 8.16 12.35
#